data_AF-M0FKL3-F1
#
_entry.id   AF-M0FKL3-F1
#
_cell.length_a   1.000
_cell.length_b   1.000
_cell.length_c   1.000
_cell.angle_alpha   90.00
_cell.angle_beta   90.00
_cell.angle_gamma   90.00
#
_symmetry.space_group_name_H-M   'P 1'
#
loop_
_entity.id
_entity.type
_entity.pdbx_description
1 polymer ?
#
loop_
_entity_poly.entity_id
_entity_poly.type
_entity_poly.pdbx_seq_one_letter_code
_entity_poly.pdbx_strand_id
1 'polypeptide(L)'
;MDPTTSGRFRVHDRRQRPDIDGDADAGTDSTPTADAEEFVLVELADGPVDPTDPDAEDRYDPLYAAAEGYEGDLADAVDGLRPGFVVDATLAWTDGSARFREVEVVRETRFRFADGVEGMFEAAVETWEQIRAEGEPVGSITTRSNDGDPNGALYLFADGPSGDTFEEVRSGRLPIEPLVARVNDSREDDDPREVFALRPAAHEFVAVYVVFDRDGVLAQTVRDTYDLGPGLAAGLDASYPTDGDDSGGDDLGGDDLGGDDLGGDDFGGDDLDAGDEDGDDFDALDRL
;
A
#
# COMPACT_ATOMS: atom_id res chain seq x y z
N MET A 1 7.33 -20.22 -30.33
CA MET A 1 6.79 -18.92 -29.91
C MET A 1 6.13 -19.18 -28.60
N ASP A 2 6.67 -18.58 -27.55
CA ASP A 2 6.11 -18.66 -26.21
C ASP A 2 4.81 -17.86 -26.17
N PRO A 3 3.76 -18.34 -25.50
CA PRO A 3 2.53 -17.57 -25.36
C PRO A 3 2.80 -16.32 -24.54
N THR A 4 2.22 -15.20 -24.97
CA THR A 4 2.37 -13.90 -24.31
C THR A 4 1.03 -13.29 -23.98
N THR A 5 0.96 -12.62 -22.83
CA THR A 5 -0.18 -11.80 -22.39
C THR A 5 0.32 -10.39 -22.13
N SER A 6 -0.41 -9.40 -22.61
CA SER A 6 -0.13 -7.98 -22.36
C SER A 6 -1.34 -7.34 -21.72
N GLY A 7 -1.10 -6.48 -20.74
CA GLY A 7 -2.18 -5.84 -19.99
C GLY A 7 -1.64 -4.93 -18.90
N ARG A 8 -2.57 -4.36 -18.14
CA ARG A 8 -2.27 -3.58 -16.95
C ARG A 8 -2.36 -4.49 -15.73
N PHE A 9 -1.31 -4.52 -14.93
CA PHE A 9 -1.23 -5.36 -13.75
C PHE A 9 -0.91 -4.53 -12.53
N ARG A 10 -1.47 -4.91 -11.38
CA ARG A 10 -0.95 -4.49 -10.09
C ARG A 10 0.02 -5.53 -9.57
N VAL A 11 1.20 -5.09 -9.15
CA VAL A 11 2.13 -5.87 -8.33
C VAL A 11 1.54 -5.93 -6.93
N HIS A 12 0.90 -7.04 -6.58
CA HIS A 12 0.18 -7.19 -5.33
C HIS A 12 1.11 -7.47 -4.15
N ASP A 13 2.02 -8.44 -4.30
CA ASP A 13 3.08 -8.75 -3.34
C ASP A 13 4.33 -9.27 -4.07
N ARG A 14 5.49 -9.23 -3.40
CA ARG A 14 6.73 -9.92 -3.80
C ARG A 14 7.05 -10.93 -2.70
N ARG A 15 7.03 -12.22 -3.05
CA ARG A 15 7.18 -13.30 -2.08
C ARG A 15 8.18 -14.35 -2.54
N GLN A 16 8.66 -15.13 -1.59
CA GLN A 16 9.37 -16.36 -1.88
C GLN A 16 8.41 -17.36 -2.52
N ARG A 17 8.83 -17.98 -3.62
CA ARG A 17 8.06 -19.02 -4.28
C ARG A 17 7.87 -20.18 -3.31
N PRO A 18 6.63 -20.67 -3.09
CA PRO A 18 6.43 -21.83 -2.25
C PRO A 18 7.12 -23.06 -2.85
N ASP A 19 7.70 -23.93 -2.02
CA ASP A 19 8.21 -25.23 -2.45
C ASP A 19 7.02 -26.15 -2.78
N ILE A 20 6.65 -26.20 -4.07
CA ILE A 20 5.56 -27.08 -4.55
C ILE A 20 6.09 -28.49 -4.85
N ASP A 21 7.41 -28.67 -4.96
CA ASP A 21 8.08 -29.95 -5.21
C ASP A 21 8.25 -30.77 -3.91
N GLY A 22 7.12 -31.12 -3.30
CA GLY A 22 7.03 -32.13 -2.24
C GLY A 22 6.91 -33.57 -2.77
N ASP A 23 7.23 -33.82 -4.04
CA ASP A 23 7.22 -35.17 -4.61
C ASP A 23 8.59 -35.83 -4.42
N ALA A 24 8.65 -36.81 -3.51
CA ALA A 24 9.85 -37.52 -3.10
C ALA A 24 10.50 -38.40 -4.21
N ASP A 25 10.18 -38.19 -5.49
CA ASP A 25 10.68 -38.96 -6.63
C ASP A 25 11.08 -38.11 -7.86
N ALA A 26 11.39 -36.82 -7.67
CA ALA A 26 12.05 -36.03 -8.72
C ALA A 26 13.57 -36.30 -8.72
N GLY A 27 14.03 -37.06 -9.70
CA GLY A 27 15.43 -37.37 -9.92
C GLY A 27 16.32 -36.12 -9.96
N THR A 28 17.40 -36.19 -9.19
CA THR A 28 18.59 -35.32 -9.15
C THR A 28 18.99 -34.69 -10.49
N ASP A 29 18.43 -33.51 -10.83
CA ASP A 29 19.15 -32.47 -11.62
C ASP A 29 18.46 -31.09 -11.66
N SER A 30 17.23 -30.94 -11.16
CA SER A 30 16.67 -29.61 -10.89
C SER A 30 16.92 -29.31 -9.43
N THR A 31 17.87 -28.42 -9.13
CA THR A 31 17.93 -27.83 -7.78
C THR A 31 16.74 -26.87 -7.72
N PRO A 32 15.68 -27.12 -6.94
CA PRO A 32 14.73 -26.07 -6.66
C PRO A 32 15.53 -24.94 -6.00
N THR A 33 15.58 -23.78 -6.64
CA THR A 33 16.04 -22.56 -5.99
C THR A 33 14.99 -22.21 -4.95
N ALA A 34 15.11 -22.82 -3.78
CA ALA A 34 14.22 -22.59 -2.64
C ALA A 34 14.12 -21.10 -2.29
N ASP A 35 15.11 -20.29 -2.68
CA ASP A 35 15.16 -18.84 -2.48
C ASP A 35 14.59 -18.01 -3.64
N ALA A 36 14.02 -18.62 -4.68
CA ALA A 36 13.53 -17.87 -5.84
C ALA A 36 12.31 -17.02 -5.50
N GLU A 37 12.35 -15.74 -5.86
CA GLU A 37 11.24 -14.81 -5.63
C GLU A 37 10.26 -14.77 -6.82
N GLU A 38 9.00 -14.55 -6.51
CA GLU A 38 7.94 -14.30 -7.49
C GLU A 38 7.09 -13.09 -7.09
N PHE A 39 6.61 -12.39 -8.11
CA PHE A 39 5.58 -11.38 -7.97
C PHE A 39 4.20 -12.02 -8.08
N VAL A 40 3.33 -11.61 -7.17
CA VAL A 40 1.88 -11.80 -7.30
C VAL A 40 1.34 -10.63 -8.11
N LEU A 41 0.77 -10.91 -9.27
CA LEU A 41 0.24 -9.91 -10.20
C LEU A 41 -1.28 -10.08 -10.30
N VAL A 42 -2.00 -8.97 -10.17
CA VAL A 42 -3.46 -8.95 -10.39
C VAL A 42 -3.75 -8.09 -11.62
N GLU A 43 -4.41 -8.66 -12.63
CA GLU A 43 -4.77 -7.92 -13.83
C GLU A 43 -5.88 -6.91 -13.52
N LEU A 44 -5.69 -5.65 -13.92
CA LEU A 44 -6.67 -4.59 -13.75
C LEU A 44 -7.51 -4.46 -15.00
N ALA A 45 -8.84 -4.45 -14.84
CA ALA A 45 -9.76 -4.17 -15.93
C ALA A 45 -9.70 -2.68 -16.33
N ASP A 46 -9.89 -2.40 -17.61
CA ASP A 46 -10.00 -1.04 -18.16
C ASP A 46 -11.31 -0.31 -17.78
N GLY A 47 -12.15 -0.92 -16.94
CA GLY A 47 -13.44 -0.39 -16.52
C GLY A 47 -14.03 -1.14 -15.33
N PRO A 48 -15.19 -0.68 -14.81
CA PRO A 48 -15.86 -1.32 -13.69
C PRO A 48 -16.22 -2.77 -14.01
N VAL A 49 -15.89 -3.67 -13.09
CA VAL A 49 -16.25 -5.09 -13.19
C VAL A 49 -17.71 -5.25 -12.80
N ASP A 50 -18.51 -5.83 -13.70
CA ASP A 50 -19.90 -6.18 -13.40
C ASP A 50 -19.90 -7.43 -12.51
N PRO A 51 -20.37 -7.35 -11.25
CA PRO A 51 -20.38 -8.49 -10.34
C PRO A 51 -21.33 -9.61 -10.77
N THR A 52 -22.22 -9.36 -11.75
CA THR A 52 -23.11 -10.36 -12.32
C THR A 52 -22.49 -11.12 -13.50
N ASP A 53 -21.30 -10.70 -13.96
CA ASP A 53 -20.55 -11.42 -14.99
C ASP A 53 -20.05 -12.76 -14.42
N PRO A 54 -20.27 -13.90 -15.11
CA PRO A 54 -19.81 -15.20 -14.64
C PRO A 54 -18.28 -15.29 -14.47
N ASP A 55 -17.50 -14.45 -15.16
CA ASP A 55 -16.04 -14.42 -15.05
C ASP A 55 -15.56 -13.34 -14.05
N ALA A 56 -16.48 -12.71 -13.30
CA ALA A 56 -16.13 -11.66 -12.32
C ALA A 56 -15.32 -12.20 -11.14
N GLU A 57 -15.59 -13.44 -10.71
CA GLU A 57 -14.87 -14.07 -9.59
C GLU A 57 -13.41 -14.36 -9.95
N ASP A 58 -13.16 -14.86 -11.17
CA ASP A 58 -11.82 -15.17 -11.68
C ASP A 58 -11.06 -13.92 -12.16
N ARG A 59 -11.70 -12.73 -12.16
CA ARG A 59 -11.12 -11.50 -12.72
C ARG A 59 -9.89 -11.04 -11.96
N TYR A 60 -9.87 -11.26 -10.66
CA TYR A 60 -8.78 -10.85 -9.81
C TYR A 60 -7.87 -12.01 -9.41
N ASP A 61 -7.96 -13.14 -10.13
CA ASP A 61 -7.11 -14.29 -9.86
C ASP A 61 -5.63 -13.90 -9.96
N PRO A 62 -4.83 -14.21 -8.93
CA PRO A 62 -3.43 -13.84 -8.91
C PRO A 62 -2.65 -14.65 -9.95
N LEU A 63 -1.87 -13.94 -10.76
CA LEU A 63 -0.88 -14.49 -11.67
C LEU A 63 0.51 -14.40 -11.03
N TYR A 64 1.30 -15.47 -11.13
CA TYR A 64 2.64 -15.51 -10.56
C TYR A 64 3.71 -15.34 -11.64
N ALA A 65 4.56 -14.32 -11.49
CA ALA A 65 5.66 -14.04 -12.39
C ALA A 65 7.00 -14.10 -11.67
N ALA A 66 8.04 -14.64 -12.31
CA ALA A 66 9.38 -14.67 -11.72
C ALA A 66 9.89 -13.25 -11.43
N ALA A 67 10.45 -13.03 -10.24
CA ALA A 67 11.03 -11.74 -9.86
C ALA A 67 12.52 -11.63 -10.23
N GLU A 68 13.15 -12.73 -10.62
CA GLU A 68 14.60 -12.82 -10.83
C GLU A 68 14.95 -13.44 -12.19
N GLY A 69 16.24 -13.36 -12.55
CA GLY A 69 16.77 -13.97 -13.78
C GLY A 69 16.59 -13.10 -15.02
N TYR A 70 16.48 -11.79 -14.85
CA TYR A 70 16.49 -10.78 -15.90
C TYR A 70 17.90 -10.21 -16.10
N GLU A 71 18.16 -9.61 -17.26
CA GLU A 71 19.45 -9.02 -17.62
C GLU A 71 19.26 -7.59 -18.15
N GLY A 72 20.24 -6.71 -17.91
CA GLY A 72 20.24 -5.34 -18.42
C GLY A 72 19.14 -4.46 -17.82
N ASP A 73 18.63 -3.51 -18.61
CA ASP A 73 17.64 -2.51 -18.17
C ASP A 73 16.36 -3.15 -17.62
N LEU A 74 15.98 -4.33 -18.11
CA LEU A 74 14.84 -5.07 -17.61
C LEU A 74 15.06 -5.59 -16.18
N ALA A 75 16.29 -5.95 -15.83
CA ALA A 75 16.61 -6.37 -14.46
C ALA A 75 16.43 -5.22 -13.47
N ASP A 76 16.91 -4.03 -13.81
CA ASP A 76 16.75 -2.83 -12.98
C ASP A 76 15.27 -2.44 -12.85
N ALA A 77 14.50 -2.53 -13.95
CA ALA A 77 13.07 -2.24 -13.93
C ALA A 77 12.28 -3.21 -13.05
N VAL A 78 12.56 -4.52 -13.16
CA VAL A 78 11.89 -5.55 -12.36
C VAL A 78 12.30 -5.46 -10.87
N ASP A 79 13.58 -5.23 -10.58
CA ASP A 79 14.05 -5.06 -9.20
C ASP A 79 13.48 -3.78 -8.54
N GLY A 80 13.21 -2.75 -9.34
CA GLY A 80 12.56 -1.52 -8.92
C GLY A 80 11.07 -1.67 -8.57
N LEU A 81 10.40 -2.77 -8.94
CA LEU A 81 8.99 -2.97 -8.64
C LEU A 81 8.75 -3.12 -7.13
N ARG A 82 7.65 -2.53 -6.65
CA ARG A 82 7.23 -2.58 -5.25
C ARG A 82 5.76 -3.03 -5.18
N PRO A 83 5.35 -3.72 -4.09
CA PRO A 83 3.95 -4.01 -3.84
C PRO A 83 3.08 -2.74 -3.92
N GLY A 84 1.92 -2.88 -4.56
CA GLY A 84 0.98 -1.83 -4.93
C GLY A 84 1.18 -1.21 -6.32
N PHE A 85 2.38 -1.30 -6.91
CA PHE A 85 2.67 -0.62 -8.18
C PHE A 85 1.75 -1.13 -9.28
N VAL A 86 1.20 -0.23 -10.08
CA VAL A 86 0.47 -0.55 -11.30
C VAL A 86 1.42 -0.40 -12.47
N VAL A 87 1.53 -1.46 -13.27
CA VAL A 87 2.44 -1.56 -14.40
C VAL A 87 1.67 -1.92 -15.66
N ASP A 88 2.10 -1.38 -16.79
CA ASP A 88 1.77 -1.93 -18.09
C ASP A 88 2.87 -2.94 -18.43
N ALA A 89 2.50 -4.20 -18.59
CA ALA A 89 3.47 -5.28 -18.76
C ALA A 89 3.08 -6.24 -19.87
N THR A 90 4.10 -6.85 -20.46
CA THR A 90 3.96 -8.01 -21.32
C THR A 90 4.67 -9.19 -20.68
N LEU A 91 3.92 -10.25 -20.42
CA LEU A 91 4.39 -11.48 -19.81
C LEU A 91 4.53 -12.57 -20.87
N ALA A 92 5.62 -13.33 -20.80
CA ALA A 92 5.86 -14.52 -21.61
C ALA A 92 5.89 -15.76 -20.71
N TRP A 93 5.26 -16.84 -21.15
CA TRP A 93 5.22 -18.09 -20.39
C TRP A 93 6.34 -19.01 -20.84
N THR A 94 7.23 -19.36 -19.93
CA THR A 94 8.34 -20.29 -20.17
C THR A 94 8.33 -21.35 -19.08
N ASP A 95 8.25 -22.62 -19.48
CA ASP A 95 8.25 -23.77 -18.57
C ASP A 95 7.20 -23.67 -17.44
N GLY A 96 6.00 -23.17 -17.79
CA GLY A 96 4.88 -23.03 -16.85
C GLY A 96 4.96 -21.83 -15.89
N SER A 97 6.01 -21.01 -15.97
CA SER A 97 6.14 -19.77 -15.20
C SER A 97 6.00 -18.55 -16.11
N ALA A 98 5.29 -17.51 -15.65
CA ALA A 98 5.29 -16.22 -16.34
C ALA A 98 6.59 -15.45 -16.05
N ARG A 99 7.09 -14.72 -17.05
CA ARG A 99 8.25 -13.84 -16.95
C ARG A 99 7.97 -12.52 -17.64
N PHE A 100 8.48 -11.42 -17.11
CA PHE A 100 8.40 -10.12 -17.76
C PHE A 100 9.21 -10.14 -19.06
N ARG A 101 8.57 -9.71 -20.14
CA ARG A 101 9.22 -9.36 -21.40
C ARG A 101 9.49 -7.87 -21.45
N GLU A 102 8.49 -7.10 -21.02
CA GLU A 102 8.48 -5.64 -20.95
C GLU A 102 7.66 -5.24 -19.73
N VAL A 103 8.07 -4.17 -19.02
CA VAL A 103 7.36 -3.63 -17.86
C VAL A 103 7.62 -2.13 -17.76
N GLU A 104 6.54 -1.37 -17.54
CA GLU A 104 6.58 0.08 -17.31
C GLU A 104 5.67 0.43 -16.14
N VAL A 105 6.17 1.20 -15.18
CA VAL A 105 5.37 1.65 -14.03
C VAL A 105 4.48 2.80 -14.46
N VAL A 106 3.16 2.61 -14.37
CA VAL A 106 2.14 3.60 -14.69
C VAL A 106 1.71 4.36 -13.43
N ARG A 107 1.59 3.66 -12.30
CA ARG A 107 1.20 4.24 -11.03
C ARG A 107 1.95 3.61 -9.88
N GLU A 108 2.49 4.45 -9.02
CA GLU A 108 3.26 4.01 -7.87
C GLU A 108 2.41 3.96 -6.59
N THR A 109 1.22 3.35 -6.67
CA THR A 109 0.44 2.98 -5.48
C THR A 109 1.27 2.01 -4.64
N ARG A 110 1.21 2.07 -3.31
CA ARG A 110 2.03 1.21 -2.43
C ARG A 110 1.18 0.35 -1.53
N PHE A 111 1.48 -0.94 -1.46
CA PHE A 111 0.87 -1.87 -0.53
C PHE A 111 1.84 -2.19 0.61
N ARG A 112 1.32 -2.20 1.83
CA ARG A 112 2.06 -2.51 3.05
C ARG A 112 1.28 -3.54 3.85
N PHE A 113 1.93 -4.64 4.19
CA PHE A 113 1.33 -5.71 4.98
C PHE A 113 2.00 -5.75 6.36
N ALA A 114 1.20 -5.74 7.42
CA ALA A 114 1.67 -5.80 8.79
C ALA A 114 0.88 -6.85 9.59
N ASP A 115 1.59 -7.77 10.20
CA ASP A 115 1.00 -8.85 10.99
C ASP A 115 1.27 -8.66 12.48
N GLY A 116 0.30 -9.00 13.31
CA GLY A 116 0.39 -8.94 14.76
C GLY A 116 0.58 -7.52 15.30
N VAL A 117 0.01 -6.51 14.64
CA VAL A 117 0.19 -5.12 15.06
C VAL A 117 -0.45 -4.85 16.42
N GLU A 118 0.23 -4.02 17.22
CA GLU A 118 -0.27 -3.54 18.50
C GLU A 118 -0.82 -2.12 18.35
N GLY A 119 -1.83 -1.75 19.15
CA GLY A 119 -2.34 -0.38 19.16
C GLY A 119 -3.12 0.01 17.90
N MET A 120 -4.07 -0.84 17.49
CA MET A 120 -4.95 -0.54 16.36
C MET A 120 -5.73 0.76 16.58
N PHE A 121 -5.97 1.50 15.50
CA PHE A 121 -6.70 2.79 15.56
C PHE A 121 -8.06 2.63 16.22
N GLU A 122 -8.45 3.60 17.04
CA GLU A 122 -9.73 3.62 17.77
C GLU A 122 -10.91 3.42 16.82
N ALA A 123 -10.94 4.15 15.69
CA ALA A 123 -11.97 4.00 14.66
C ALA A 123 -12.11 2.55 14.16
N ALA A 124 -11.01 1.81 14.00
CA ALA A 124 -11.07 0.42 13.57
C ALA A 124 -11.66 -0.49 14.66
N VAL A 125 -11.29 -0.26 15.92
CA VAL A 125 -11.81 -1.03 17.06
C VAL A 125 -13.30 -0.76 17.26
N GLU A 126 -13.72 0.51 17.22
CA GLU A 126 -15.12 0.91 17.35
C GLU A 126 -15.99 0.34 16.22
N THR A 127 -15.53 0.47 14.96
CA THR A 127 -16.24 -0.13 13.82
C THR A 127 -16.27 -1.66 13.93
N TRP A 128 -15.22 -2.30 14.43
CA TRP A 128 -15.22 -3.75 14.65
C TRP A 128 -16.25 -4.18 15.70
N GLU A 129 -16.30 -3.49 16.83
CA GLU A 129 -17.29 -3.77 17.89
C GLU A 129 -18.72 -3.63 17.37
N GLN A 130 -18.96 -2.63 16.53
CA GLN A 130 -20.23 -2.43 15.86
C GLN A 130 -20.57 -3.61 14.93
N ILE A 131 -19.73 -3.94 13.95
CA ILE A 131 -20.05 -5.01 13.00
C ILE A 131 -20.18 -6.38 13.67
N ARG A 132 -19.41 -6.63 14.74
CA ARG A 132 -19.57 -7.84 15.59
C ARG A 132 -20.92 -7.89 16.27
N ALA A 133 -21.44 -6.76 16.74
CA ALA A 133 -22.76 -6.69 17.36
C ALA A 133 -23.89 -6.92 16.35
N GLU A 134 -23.70 -6.46 15.11
CA GLU A 134 -24.67 -6.60 14.01
C GLU A 134 -24.57 -7.95 13.30
N GLY A 135 -23.46 -8.67 13.50
CA GLY A 135 -23.18 -9.96 12.85
C GLY A 135 -22.77 -9.82 11.39
N GLU A 136 -22.27 -8.64 10.99
CA GLU A 136 -21.82 -8.37 9.64
C GLU A 136 -20.39 -8.87 9.41
N PRO A 137 -20.10 -9.50 8.26
CA PRO A 137 -18.78 -10.03 7.96
C PRO A 137 -17.75 -8.95 7.60
N VAL A 138 -18.22 -7.78 7.14
CA VAL A 138 -17.40 -6.68 6.65
C VAL A 138 -17.94 -5.35 7.15
N GLY A 139 -17.05 -4.46 7.59
CA GLY A 139 -17.36 -3.07 7.93
C GLY A 139 -16.56 -2.11 7.07
N SER A 140 -17.07 -0.90 6.85
CA SER A 140 -16.33 0.16 6.17
C SER A 140 -16.59 1.52 6.79
N ILE A 141 -15.55 2.35 6.90
CA ILE A 141 -15.65 3.73 7.38
C ILE A 141 -14.69 4.65 6.61
N THR A 142 -15.18 5.83 6.24
CA THR A 142 -14.35 6.90 5.67
C THR A 142 -13.70 7.70 6.78
N THR A 143 -12.38 7.78 6.79
CA THR A 143 -11.62 8.60 7.74
C THR A 143 -11.49 10.03 7.24
N ARG A 144 -11.38 10.97 8.18
CA ARG A 144 -11.29 12.41 7.90
C ARG A 144 -10.05 13.01 8.57
N SER A 145 -9.53 14.10 8.00
CA SER A 145 -8.47 14.92 8.59
C SER A 145 -9.03 15.77 9.74
N ASN A 146 -8.15 16.50 10.42
CA ASN A 146 -8.54 17.47 11.45
C ASN A 146 -9.41 18.61 10.88
N ASP A 147 -9.29 18.89 9.59
CA ASP A 147 -10.07 19.90 8.87
C ASP A 147 -11.41 19.34 8.36
N GLY A 148 -11.69 18.05 8.58
CA GLY A 148 -12.90 17.36 8.16
C GLY A 148 -12.84 16.74 6.76
N ASP A 149 -11.75 16.96 6.02
CA ASP A 149 -11.60 16.44 4.66
C ASP A 149 -11.39 14.91 4.66
N PRO A 150 -12.09 14.15 3.81
CA PRO A 150 -11.85 12.72 3.65
C PRO A 150 -10.40 12.43 3.24
N ASN A 151 -9.70 11.60 4.01
CA ASN A 151 -8.27 11.31 3.81
C ASN A 151 -7.97 9.80 3.62
N GLY A 152 -8.94 8.93 3.88
CA GLY A 152 -8.81 7.49 3.67
C GLY A 152 -10.13 6.73 3.79
N ALA A 153 -10.12 5.46 3.41
CA ALA A 153 -11.22 4.52 3.54
C ALA A 153 -10.72 3.24 4.22
N LEU A 154 -11.29 2.91 5.36
CA LEU A 154 -10.95 1.74 6.15
C LEU A 154 -12.00 0.65 5.95
N TYR A 155 -11.55 -0.54 5.58
CA TYR A 155 -12.36 -1.75 5.45
C TYR A 155 -11.91 -2.77 6.48
N LEU A 156 -12.87 -3.38 7.18
CA LEU A 156 -12.62 -4.39 8.20
C LEU A 156 -13.22 -5.71 7.75
N PHE A 157 -12.41 -6.76 7.73
CA PHE A 157 -12.83 -8.12 7.41
C PHE A 157 -12.72 -8.98 8.66
N ALA A 158 -13.78 -9.71 9.02
CA ALA A 158 -13.69 -10.66 10.13
C ALA A 158 -12.66 -11.76 9.82
N ASP A 159 -11.68 -11.97 10.71
CA ASP A 159 -10.67 -13.03 10.59
C ASP A 159 -11.13 -14.22 11.43
N GLY A 160 -11.85 -15.13 10.79
CA GLY A 160 -12.50 -16.27 11.44
C GLY A 160 -11.62 -17.52 11.50
N PRO A 161 -11.94 -18.50 12.36
CA PRO A 161 -11.16 -19.75 12.49
C PRO A 161 -11.16 -20.65 11.23
N SER A 162 -11.93 -20.28 10.20
CA SER A 162 -12.08 -21.00 8.94
C SER A 162 -11.03 -20.64 7.88
N GLY A 163 -10.22 -19.60 8.11
CA GLY A 163 -9.22 -19.14 7.16
C GLY A 163 -8.21 -18.19 7.81
N ASP A 164 -7.22 -17.75 7.03
CA ASP A 164 -6.32 -16.67 7.43
C ASP A 164 -6.58 -15.53 6.45
N THR A 165 -7.51 -14.63 6.81
CA THR A 165 -7.93 -13.53 5.93
C THR A 165 -6.75 -12.63 5.58
N PHE A 166 -5.76 -12.50 6.46
CA PHE A 166 -4.57 -11.71 6.19
C PHE A 166 -3.69 -12.37 5.12
N GLU A 167 -3.50 -13.68 5.18
CA GLU A 167 -2.81 -14.45 4.13
C GLU A 167 -3.56 -14.43 2.81
N GLU A 168 -4.89 -14.49 2.83
CA GLU A 168 -5.72 -14.38 1.64
C GLU A 168 -5.58 -12.99 0.99
N VAL A 169 -5.63 -11.92 1.80
CA VAL A 169 -5.37 -10.55 1.33
C VAL A 169 -3.95 -10.46 0.80
N ARG A 170 -2.93 -10.94 1.52
CA ARG A 170 -1.53 -10.83 1.10
C ARG A 170 -1.23 -11.63 -0.17
N SER A 171 -1.84 -12.79 -0.34
CA SER A 171 -1.64 -13.65 -1.53
C SER A 171 -2.45 -13.20 -2.75
N GLY A 172 -3.33 -12.21 -2.60
CA GLY A 172 -4.23 -11.74 -3.66
C GLY A 172 -5.44 -12.66 -3.87
N ARG A 173 -5.65 -13.69 -3.04
CA ARG A 173 -6.86 -14.52 -3.08
C ARG A 173 -8.09 -13.75 -2.60
N LEU A 174 -7.93 -12.86 -1.62
CA LEU A 174 -8.95 -11.86 -1.30
C LEU A 174 -8.61 -10.57 -2.04
N PRO A 175 -9.33 -10.22 -3.13
CA PRO A 175 -8.97 -9.10 -3.97
C PRO A 175 -9.24 -7.77 -3.27
N ILE A 176 -8.24 -6.89 -3.26
CA ILE A 176 -8.34 -5.53 -2.71
C ILE A 176 -8.53 -4.48 -3.81
N GLU A 177 -8.39 -4.90 -5.07
CA GLU A 177 -8.60 -4.10 -6.27
C GLU A 177 -9.99 -3.43 -6.28
N PRO A 178 -11.10 -4.12 -5.94
CA PRO A 178 -12.40 -3.47 -5.90
C PRO A 178 -12.48 -2.32 -4.88
N LEU A 179 -11.78 -2.44 -3.76
CA LEU A 179 -11.75 -1.40 -2.71
C LEU A 179 -11.02 -0.15 -3.22
N VAL A 180 -9.87 -0.36 -3.88
CA VAL A 180 -9.09 0.73 -4.48
C VAL A 180 -9.85 1.36 -5.66
N ALA A 181 -10.52 0.56 -6.49
CA ALA A 181 -11.35 1.05 -7.58
C ALA A 181 -12.49 1.93 -7.06
N ARG A 182 -13.20 1.48 -6.03
CA ARG A 182 -14.27 2.26 -5.38
C ARG A 182 -13.77 3.61 -4.86
N VAL A 183 -12.57 3.65 -4.27
CA VAL A 183 -11.94 4.89 -3.82
C VAL A 183 -11.65 5.81 -4.99
N ASN A 184 -11.04 5.30 -6.06
CA ASN A 184 -10.75 6.10 -7.26
C ASN A 184 -12.01 6.65 -7.91
N ASP A 185 -13.06 5.84 -8.03
CA ASP A 185 -14.36 6.27 -8.57
C ASP A 185 -14.98 7.37 -7.70
N SER A 186 -14.93 7.21 -6.38
CA SER A 186 -15.49 8.18 -5.43
C SER A 186 -14.74 9.51 -5.43
N ARG A 187 -13.44 9.49 -5.77
CA ARG A 187 -12.61 10.70 -5.85
C ARG A 187 -12.49 11.28 -7.26
N GLU A 188 -12.99 10.56 -8.26
CA GLU A 188 -12.89 10.90 -9.68
C GLU A 188 -11.43 11.09 -10.15
N ASP A 189 -10.49 10.41 -9.50
CA ASP A 189 -9.05 10.49 -9.79
C ASP A 189 -8.37 9.13 -9.61
N ASP A 190 -7.18 9.03 -10.20
CA ASP A 190 -6.39 7.81 -10.19
C ASP A 190 -5.00 8.03 -9.58
N ASP A 191 -4.86 9.02 -8.69
CA ASP A 191 -3.59 9.36 -8.05
C ASP A 191 -3.03 8.17 -7.23
N PRO A 192 -1.70 8.11 -7.03
CA PRO A 192 -1.07 7.05 -6.25
C PRO A 192 -1.60 6.98 -4.81
N ARG A 193 -2.08 5.79 -4.43
CA ARG A 193 -2.61 5.50 -3.08
C ARG A 193 -1.57 4.80 -2.21
N GLU A 194 -1.74 4.82 -0.90
CA GLU A 194 -1.06 3.86 -0.02
C GLU A 194 -2.10 2.98 0.68
N VAL A 195 -1.95 1.66 0.57
CA VAL A 195 -2.87 0.68 1.14
C VAL A 195 -2.15 -0.11 2.22
N PHE A 196 -2.72 -0.14 3.41
CA PHE A 196 -2.20 -0.87 4.55
C PHE A 196 -3.14 -2.03 4.87
N ALA A 197 -2.64 -3.26 4.76
CA ALA A 197 -3.32 -4.44 5.29
C ALA A 197 -2.70 -4.77 6.65
N LEU A 198 -3.48 -4.66 7.71
CA LEU A 198 -3.03 -4.76 9.09
C LEU A 198 -3.83 -5.85 9.81
N ARG A 199 -3.15 -6.84 10.38
CA ARG A 199 -3.75 -7.82 11.30
C ARG A 199 -3.35 -7.47 12.74
N PRO A 200 -4.28 -6.98 13.59
CA PRO A 200 -4.01 -6.69 14.98
C PRO A 200 -3.83 -7.97 15.81
N ALA A 201 -2.90 -7.98 16.75
CA ALA A 201 -2.69 -9.12 17.64
C ALA A 201 -3.83 -9.36 18.64
N ALA A 202 -4.60 -8.31 18.95
CA ALA A 202 -5.63 -8.32 20.00
C ALA A 202 -7.06 -8.54 19.49
N HIS A 203 -7.29 -8.53 18.17
CA HIS A 203 -8.64 -8.59 17.59
C HIS A 203 -8.69 -9.57 16.41
N GLU A 204 -9.86 -10.16 16.21
CA GLU A 204 -10.13 -11.18 15.16
C GLU A 204 -10.63 -10.52 13.86
N PHE A 205 -9.90 -9.54 13.34
CA PHE A 205 -10.20 -8.89 12.06
C PHE A 205 -8.94 -8.50 11.30
N VAL A 206 -9.06 -8.29 10.00
CA VAL A 206 -8.02 -7.68 9.16
C VAL A 206 -8.51 -6.32 8.68
N ALA A 207 -7.71 -5.28 8.91
CA ALA A 207 -7.97 -3.94 8.44
C ALA A 207 -7.26 -3.69 7.11
N VAL A 208 -8.01 -3.35 6.06
CA VAL A 208 -7.48 -2.83 4.80
C VAL A 208 -7.77 -1.34 4.75
N TYR A 209 -6.73 -0.53 4.93
CA TYR A 209 -6.83 0.92 4.97
C TYR A 209 -6.26 1.55 3.70
N VAL A 210 -7.14 2.12 2.87
CA VAL A 210 -6.78 2.83 1.63
C VAL A 210 -6.65 4.31 1.93
N VAL A 211 -5.41 4.81 1.98
CA VAL A 211 -5.10 6.24 2.16
C VAL A 211 -5.04 6.93 0.81
N PHE A 212 -5.71 8.08 0.71
CA PHE A 212 -5.95 8.76 -0.57
C PHE A 212 -4.70 9.43 -1.13
N ASP A 213 -3.86 9.98 -0.24
CA ASP A 213 -2.58 10.58 -0.57
C ASP A 213 -1.46 9.75 0.07
N ARG A 214 -0.71 9.03 -0.76
CA ARG A 214 0.41 8.18 -0.31
C ARG A 214 1.54 8.96 0.36
N ASP A 215 1.72 10.23 0.00
CA ASP A 215 2.78 11.08 0.50
C ASP A 215 2.24 12.04 1.59
N GLY A 216 0.95 11.95 1.89
CA GLY A 216 0.27 12.73 2.91
C GLY A 216 0.62 12.34 4.34
N VAL A 217 0.25 13.23 5.27
CA VAL A 217 0.54 13.09 6.73
C VAL A 217 -0.02 11.80 7.31
N LEU A 218 -1.22 11.40 6.88
CA LEU A 218 -1.86 10.17 7.35
C LEU A 218 -1.04 8.94 6.98
N ALA A 219 -0.65 8.82 5.71
CA ALA A 219 0.16 7.70 5.23
C ALA A 219 1.50 7.59 5.97
N GLN A 220 2.16 8.72 6.20
CA GLN A 220 3.39 8.80 7.00
C GLN A 220 3.16 8.35 8.44
N THR A 221 2.10 8.84 9.09
CA THR A 221 1.74 8.50 10.47
C THR A 221 1.51 6.99 10.63
N VAL A 222 0.78 6.37 9.71
CA VAL A 222 0.53 4.92 9.73
C VAL A 222 1.85 4.15 9.56
N ARG A 223 2.72 4.60 8.64
CA ARG A 223 4.05 4.01 8.43
C ARG A 223 4.91 4.06 9.69
N ASP A 224 4.96 5.20 10.38
CA ASP A 224 5.73 5.35 11.62
C ASP A 224 5.13 4.51 12.77
N THR A 225 3.80 4.46 12.88
CA THR A 225 3.12 3.77 13.97
C THR A 225 3.39 2.26 13.96
N TYR A 226 3.49 1.67 12.77
CA TYR A 226 3.65 0.22 12.62
C TYR A 226 4.99 -0.19 11.96
N ASP A 227 5.96 0.73 11.90
CA ASP A 227 7.30 0.50 11.33
C ASP A 227 7.29 -0.08 9.90
N LEU A 228 6.40 0.42 9.02
CA LEU A 228 6.13 -0.16 7.69
C LEU A 228 7.00 0.41 6.55
N GLY A 229 8.15 1.00 6.88
CA GLY A 229 9.10 1.57 5.91
C GLY A 229 9.61 2.94 6.33
N PRO A 230 10.18 3.74 5.40
CA PRO A 230 10.65 5.08 5.73
C PRO A 230 9.43 5.96 6.06
N GLY A 231 9.16 6.13 7.35
CA GLY A 231 8.21 7.09 7.88
C GLY A 231 8.82 8.49 8.03
N LEU A 232 8.16 9.37 8.79
CA LEU A 232 8.53 10.78 9.01
C LEU A 232 9.99 10.95 9.46
N ALA A 233 10.54 9.97 10.17
CA ALA A 233 11.94 9.97 10.63
C ALA A 233 12.97 9.95 9.48
N ALA A 234 12.64 9.38 8.32
CA ALA A 234 13.54 9.35 7.17
C ALA A 234 13.66 10.72 6.47
N GLY A 235 12.67 11.60 6.64
CA GLY A 235 12.69 12.96 6.08
C GLY A 235 13.53 13.95 6.89
N LEU A 236 13.82 13.64 8.16
CA LEU A 236 14.60 14.52 9.04
C LEU A 236 16.12 14.29 8.94
N ASP A 237 16.56 13.07 8.62
CA ASP A 237 18.00 12.74 8.52
C ASP A 237 18.66 13.27 7.25
N ALA A 238 17.87 13.56 6.19
CA ALA A 238 18.38 14.13 4.95
C ALA A 238 18.69 15.64 5.02
N SER A 239 18.30 16.33 6.11
CA SER A 239 18.45 17.77 6.27
C SER A 239 19.55 18.22 7.23
N TYR A 240 20.26 17.27 7.85
CA TYR A 240 21.47 17.56 8.59
C TYR A 240 22.69 17.15 7.76
N PRO A 241 23.37 18.08 7.07
CA PRO A 241 24.76 17.83 6.74
C PRO A 241 25.47 17.55 8.06
N THR A 242 25.88 16.30 8.27
CA THR A 242 26.92 15.98 9.24
C THR A 242 28.18 16.63 8.69
N ASP A 243 28.41 17.88 9.08
CA ASP A 243 29.70 18.56 8.96
C ASP A 243 30.69 17.81 9.85
N GLY A 244 31.30 16.79 9.26
CA GLY A 244 32.34 15.98 9.86
C GLY A 244 33.53 15.90 8.92
N ASP A 245 34.32 16.98 8.83
CA ASP A 245 35.77 16.89 8.61
C ASP A 245 36.45 18.13 9.23
N ASP A 246 36.76 18.05 10.52
CA ASP A 246 37.76 18.91 11.16
C ASP A 246 39.14 18.34 10.80
N SER A 247 39.77 18.95 9.79
CA SER A 247 41.19 18.77 9.49
C SER A 247 41.75 19.99 8.76
N GLY A 248 42.13 21.00 9.57
CA GLY A 248 43.33 21.81 9.39
C GLY A 248 43.38 22.82 8.22
N GLY A 249 43.55 24.11 8.57
CA GLY A 249 44.14 25.08 7.66
C GLY A 249 43.74 26.54 7.91
N ASP A 250 44.51 27.20 8.77
CA ASP A 250 45.04 28.56 8.63
C ASP A 250 44.12 29.76 8.32
N ASP A 251 44.05 30.65 9.32
CA ASP A 251 44.25 32.11 9.30
C ASP A 251 43.71 32.91 8.09
N LEU A 252 42.86 33.92 8.36
CA LEU A 252 43.09 35.33 8.02
C LEU A 252 41.90 36.22 8.44
N GLY A 253 42.15 37.13 9.38
CA GLY A 253 41.83 38.57 9.24
C GLY A 253 40.39 39.08 9.45
N GLY A 254 40.20 39.82 10.55
CA GLY A 254 39.88 41.26 10.47
C GLY A 254 38.40 41.70 10.53
N ASP A 255 38.11 42.39 11.65
CA ASP A 255 37.26 43.60 11.78
C ASP A 255 35.72 43.44 11.62
N ASP A 256 34.95 43.48 12.71
CA ASP A 256 34.37 44.65 13.41
C ASP A 256 33.18 45.29 12.64
N LEU A 257 31.99 45.33 13.26
CA LEU A 257 31.15 46.53 13.50
C LEU A 257 29.64 46.22 13.73
N GLY A 258 29.10 46.82 14.81
CA GLY A 258 27.70 47.26 14.99
C GLY A 258 26.70 46.18 15.45
N GLY A 259 26.05 46.25 16.62
CA GLY A 259 25.15 47.34 17.08
C GLY A 259 23.86 47.34 16.22
N ASP A 260 22.60 47.36 16.67
CA ASP A 260 21.88 47.69 17.90
C ASP A 260 20.42 47.18 17.64
N ASP A 261 19.72 46.49 18.55
CA ASP A 261 18.65 47.01 19.44
C ASP A 261 17.21 47.09 18.85
N LEU A 262 16.22 46.81 19.72
CA LEU A 262 14.75 47.09 19.67
C LEU A 262 13.87 46.25 18.71
N GLY A 263 12.63 45.81 19.00
CA GLY A 263 11.61 45.99 20.04
C GLY A 263 10.42 45.02 19.71
N GLY A 264 9.57 44.60 20.66
CA GLY A 264 8.17 45.10 20.84
C GLY A 264 7.31 45.00 19.56
N ASP A 265 6.11 44.42 19.46
CA ASP A 265 4.90 44.32 20.31
C ASP A 265 3.94 43.29 19.62
N ASP A 266 3.28 42.33 20.25
CA ASP A 266 1.94 42.31 20.90
C ASP A 266 0.67 42.67 20.05
N PHE A 267 -0.35 41.80 20.20
CA PHE A 267 -1.81 41.92 20.06
C PHE A 267 -2.59 41.56 18.76
N GLY A 268 -3.60 40.71 18.97
CA GLY A 268 -4.93 40.69 18.32
C GLY A 268 -5.15 39.50 17.39
N GLY A 269 -6.15 38.63 17.52
CA GLY A 269 -7.47 38.72 18.16
C GLY A 269 -8.53 38.32 17.11
N ASP A 270 -9.35 37.31 17.46
CA ASP A 270 -10.66 36.89 16.90
C ASP A 270 -10.91 36.87 15.37
N ASP A 271 -11.41 35.75 14.85
CA ASP A 271 -12.86 35.55 14.75
C ASP A 271 -13.20 34.14 14.20
N LEU A 272 -14.21 33.55 14.83
CA LEU A 272 -14.85 32.29 14.49
C LEU A 272 -15.90 32.57 13.41
N ASP A 273 -15.96 31.77 12.35
CA ASP A 273 -17.20 31.65 11.56
C ASP A 273 -17.56 30.17 11.41
N ALA A 274 -18.79 29.89 11.82
CA ALA A 274 -19.42 28.59 11.85
C ALA A 274 -20.17 28.39 10.53
N GLY A 275 -19.98 27.23 9.90
CA GLY A 275 -20.84 26.75 8.83
C GLY A 275 -21.27 25.32 9.11
N ASP A 276 -22.56 25.14 9.42
CA ASP A 276 -23.38 23.92 9.35
C ASP A 276 -22.85 22.94 8.27
N GLU A 277 -22.53 21.68 8.57
CA GLU A 277 -23.47 20.57 8.88
C GLU A 277 -24.54 20.32 7.80
N ASP A 278 -24.12 19.76 6.66
CA ASP A 278 -24.95 18.81 5.92
C ASP A 278 -24.19 17.46 5.90
N GLY A 279 -24.60 16.59 6.83
CA GLY A 279 -24.14 15.21 6.90
C GLY A 279 -24.86 14.38 5.86
N ASP A 280 -24.17 14.09 4.75
CA ASP A 280 -24.54 12.99 3.87
C ASP A 280 -24.20 11.68 4.59
N ASP A 281 -25.21 11.17 5.29
CA ASP A 281 -25.28 9.83 5.86
C ASP A 281 -25.14 8.82 4.71
N PHE A 282 -24.02 8.11 4.68
CA PHE A 282 -23.69 7.17 3.61
C PHE A 282 -24.46 5.88 3.87
N ASP A 283 -25.67 5.79 3.31
CA ASP A 283 -26.54 4.61 3.38
C ASP A 283 -25.81 3.38 2.82
N ALA A 284 -25.38 2.48 3.72
CA ALA A 284 -24.68 1.23 3.44
C ALA A 284 -25.58 0.12 2.85
N LEU A 285 -26.70 0.46 2.17
CA LEU A 285 -27.70 -0.53 1.75
C LEU A 285 -28.17 -0.49 0.29
N ASP A 286 -27.49 0.20 -0.63
CA ASP A 286 -27.80 0.00 -2.07
C ASP A 286 -26.88 -1.05 -2.72
N ARG A 287 -27.33 -2.30 -2.57
CA ARG A 287 -27.20 -3.46 -3.48
C ARG A 287 -25.87 -4.22 -3.54
N LEU A 288 -25.78 -5.21 -2.65
CA LEU A 288 -25.42 -6.60 -2.97
C LEU A 288 -26.62 -7.32 -3.63
#